data_AF-A0A6C0LFW8-F1
#
_entry.id   AF-A0A6C0LFW8-F1
#
_cell.length_a   1.000
_cell.length_b   1.000
_cell.length_c   1.000
_cell.angle_alpha   90.00
_cell.angle_beta   90.00
_cell.angle_gamma   90.00
#
_symmetry.space_group_name_H-M   'P 1'
#
loop_
_entity.id
_entity.type
_entity.pdbx_description
1 polymer ?
#
loop_
_entity_poly.entity_id
_entity_poly.type
_entity_poly.pdbx_seq_one_letter_code
_entity_poly.pdbx_strand_id
1 'polypeptide(L)'
;MKIEFGILTNKVDITNKLNNIEKIPSNCWERCELFRVDPCPGKEKSIFINNIEYKAGKEIDLKFIKQINIVYFIWINTKKQYNFIIDGQLDDLIKSNILDISNFYIEICCEDIKLHDKIKETIKNKLLNYDYHININSINKYEYYGIKKIYDLALKEPDLIYLYFHSKGMTDFYDNINTRHKYEEYLTYNTVNNYKNVLNLFNYNTNITHTGFFPSNYENFIWLNFFYAKGTYIVTCKNPIVTTDRYYYEKWCGTGKNCCVYNLYKNSLNIKYSIDQVGNILNND
;
A
#
# COMPACT_ATOMS: atom_id res chain seq x y z
N MET A 1 -9.98 -4.13 -10.47
CA MET A 1 -9.47 -5.50 -10.67
C MET A 1 -9.74 -5.90 -12.12
N LYS A 2 -8.69 -6.04 -12.94
CA LYS A 2 -8.84 -6.51 -14.32
C LYS A 2 -8.90 -8.03 -14.30
N ILE A 3 -9.93 -8.60 -14.89
CA ILE A 3 -10.11 -10.04 -15.01
C ILE A 3 -10.14 -10.39 -16.48
N GLU A 4 -9.22 -11.22 -16.93
CA GLU A 4 -9.13 -11.67 -18.30
C GLU A 4 -9.27 -13.20 -18.36
N PHE A 5 -9.78 -13.70 -19.48
CA PHE A 5 -9.97 -15.13 -19.72
C PHE A 5 -9.31 -15.54 -21.02
N GLY A 6 -8.54 -16.63 -21.00
CA GLY A 6 -7.92 -17.17 -22.21
C GLY A 6 -6.63 -17.91 -21.93
N ILE A 7 -5.66 -17.80 -22.83
CA ILE A 7 -4.31 -18.34 -22.69
C ILE A 7 -3.31 -17.20 -22.60
N LEU A 8 -2.06 -17.50 -22.19
CA LEU A 8 -1.01 -16.48 -21.99
C LEU A 8 -0.85 -15.51 -23.18
N THR A 9 -0.96 -16.03 -24.41
CA THR A 9 -0.79 -15.28 -25.66
C THR A 9 -2.07 -14.69 -26.23
N ASN A 10 -3.25 -15.03 -25.69
CA ASN A 10 -4.53 -14.55 -26.20
C ASN A 10 -5.57 -14.54 -25.08
N LYS A 11 -5.86 -13.34 -24.57
CA LYS A 11 -6.73 -13.08 -23.43
C LYS A 11 -7.87 -12.16 -23.84
N VAL A 12 -9.04 -12.36 -23.26
CA VAL A 12 -10.21 -11.49 -23.41
C VAL A 12 -10.52 -10.86 -22.07
N ASP A 13 -10.66 -9.53 -22.04
CA ASP A 13 -11.11 -8.82 -20.84
C ASP A 13 -12.58 -9.16 -20.56
N ILE A 14 -12.82 -9.74 -19.39
CA ILE A 14 -14.14 -10.16 -18.91
C ILE A 14 -14.53 -9.44 -17.62
N THR A 15 -13.79 -8.40 -17.23
CA THR A 15 -13.98 -7.66 -15.98
C THR A 15 -15.45 -7.26 -15.80
N ASN A 16 -16.02 -6.64 -16.83
CA ASN A 16 -17.41 -6.14 -16.80
C ASN A 16 -18.46 -7.24 -16.68
N LYS A 17 -18.11 -8.49 -17.04
CA LYS A 17 -19.01 -9.65 -16.96
C LYS A 17 -19.04 -10.26 -15.56
N LEU A 18 -18.11 -9.89 -14.70
CA LEU A 18 -17.95 -10.42 -13.35
C LEU A 18 -18.23 -9.37 -12.26
N ASN A 19 -18.78 -8.20 -12.62
CA ASN A 19 -18.95 -7.04 -11.72
C ASN A 19 -19.78 -7.29 -10.45
N ASN A 20 -20.48 -8.42 -10.33
CA ASN A 20 -21.30 -8.79 -9.16
C ASN A 20 -21.03 -10.23 -8.66
N ILE A 21 -19.89 -10.81 -9.03
CA ILE A 21 -19.56 -12.18 -8.67
C ILE A 21 -18.48 -12.13 -7.59
N GLU A 22 -18.74 -12.74 -6.44
CA GLU A 22 -17.76 -12.84 -5.34
C GLU A 22 -16.81 -14.02 -5.54
N LYS A 23 -17.24 -15.04 -6.27
CA LYS A 23 -16.51 -16.28 -6.50
C LYS A 23 -16.63 -16.68 -7.96
N ILE A 24 -15.51 -16.95 -8.61
CA ILE A 24 -15.52 -17.60 -9.91
C ILE A 24 -15.51 -19.11 -9.65
N PRO A 25 -16.65 -19.82 -9.84
CA PRO A 25 -16.73 -21.23 -9.52
C PRO A 25 -15.77 -22.07 -10.37
N SER A 26 -15.35 -23.20 -9.82
CA SER A 26 -14.40 -24.13 -10.46
C SER A 26 -14.86 -24.66 -11.82
N ASN A 27 -16.16 -24.57 -12.13
CA ASN A 27 -16.78 -25.00 -13.38
C ASN A 27 -17.17 -23.82 -14.31
N CYS A 28 -16.76 -22.58 -14.01
CA CYS A 28 -17.05 -21.43 -14.88
C CYS A 28 -16.51 -21.60 -16.32
N TRP A 29 -15.52 -22.48 -16.50
CA TRP A 29 -14.94 -22.89 -17.79
C TRP A 29 -15.96 -23.56 -18.72
N GLU A 30 -16.98 -24.22 -18.16
CA GLU A 30 -18.05 -24.90 -18.91
C GLU A 30 -19.26 -24.01 -19.12
N ARG A 31 -19.37 -22.89 -18.38
CA ARG A 31 -20.43 -21.89 -18.54
C ARG A 31 -20.05 -20.91 -19.66
N CYS A 32 -20.08 -21.40 -20.90
CA CYS A 32 -19.96 -20.62 -22.13
C CYS A 32 -20.92 -19.42 -22.20
N GLU A 33 -21.99 -19.39 -21.39
CA GLU A 33 -22.94 -18.27 -21.35
C GLU A 33 -22.35 -16.96 -20.81
N LEU A 34 -21.37 -17.01 -19.90
CA LEU A 34 -20.67 -15.80 -19.44
C LEU A 34 -19.78 -15.24 -20.56
N PHE A 35 -19.14 -16.10 -21.34
CA PHE A 35 -18.07 -15.68 -22.24
C PHE A 35 -18.50 -15.49 -23.69
N ARG A 36 -19.60 -16.13 -24.13
CA ARG A 36 -20.22 -16.11 -25.48
C ARG A 36 -19.31 -16.40 -26.67
N VAL A 37 -17.99 -16.35 -26.49
CA VAL A 37 -16.96 -16.65 -27.48
C VAL A 37 -15.83 -17.35 -26.72
N ASP A 38 -15.47 -18.55 -27.16
CA ASP A 38 -14.24 -19.21 -26.72
C ASP A 38 -13.06 -18.51 -27.43
N PRO A 39 -12.19 -17.77 -26.73
CA PRO A 39 -11.09 -17.07 -27.37
C PRO A 39 -10.01 -18.03 -27.89
N CYS A 40 -9.97 -19.28 -27.38
CA CYS A 40 -8.94 -20.25 -27.69
C CYS A 40 -9.52 -21.68 -27.74
N PRO A 41 -10.30 -22.02 -28.78
CA PRO A 41 -10.89 -23.35 -28.93
C PRO A 41 -9.86 -24.47 -28.80
N GLY A 42 -10.21 -25.53 -28.05
CA GLY A 42 -9.36 -26.72 -27.88
C GLY A 42 -8.12 -26.55 -26.98
N LYS A 43 -7.92 -25.37 -26.37
CA LYS A 43 -6.84 -25.15 -25.38
C LYS A 43 -7.41 -25.06 -23.97
N GLU A 44 -6.61 -25.44 -22.98
CA GLU A 44 -6.89 -25.16 -21.57
C GLU A 44 -6.76 -23.65 -21.34
N LYS A 45 -7.74 -23.03 -20.69
CA LYS A 45 -7.78 -21.59 -20.41
C LYS A 45 -7.56 -21.35 -18.92
N SER A 46 -7.09 -20.15 -18.62
CA SER A 46 -6.90 -19.64 -17.26
C SER A 46 -7.64 -18.32 -17.10
N ILE A 47 -7.90 -17.95 -15.84
CA ILE A 47 -8.34 -16.62 -15.48
C ILE A 47 -7.09 -15.87 -15.09
N PHE A 48 -6.92 -14.69 -15.66
CA PHE A 48 -5.84 -13.78 -15.31
C PHE A 48 -6.44 -12.65 -14.50
N ILE A 49 -6.01 -12.49 -13.26
CA ILE A 49 -6.48 -11.40 -12.41
C ILE A 49 -5.29 -10.50 -12.16
N ASN A 50 -5.34 -9.30 -12.73
CA ASN A 50 -4.19 -8.38 -12.78
C ASN A 50 -2.91 -9.10 -13.26
N ASN A 51 -3.00 -9.88 -14.35
CA ASN A 51 -1.94 -10.72 -14.94
C ASN A 51 -1.49 -11.96 -14.15
N ILE A 52 -1.99 -12.21 -12.95
CA ILE A 52 -1.71 -13.45 -12.21
C ILE A 52 -2.58 -14.57 -12.77
N GLU A 53 -1.97 -15.68 -13.17
CA GLU A 53 -2.66 -16.84 -13.76
C GLU A 53 -3.29 -17.74 -12.69
N TYR A 54 -4.60 -17.97 -12.81
CA TYR A 54 -5.37 -18.95 -12.06
C TYR A 54 -5.86 -20.03 -13.04
N LYS A 55 -5.23 -21.21 -12.96
CA LYS A 55 -5.54 -22.35 -13.82
C LYS A 55 -6.96 -22.88 -13.63
N ALA A 56 -7.46 -23.54 -14.66
CA ALA A 56 -8.77 -24.18 -14.64
C ALA A 56 -8.97 -25.19 -13.50
N GLY A 57 -10.23 -25.35 -13.09
CA GLY A 57 -10.65 -26.35 -12.09
C GLY A 57 -10.55 -25.94 -10.62
N LYS A 58 -10.09 -24.71 -10.31
CA LYS A 58 -10.15 -24.16 -8.95
C LYS A 58 -11.19 -23.06 -8.83
N GLU A 59 -11.96 -23.08 -7.75
CA GLU A 59 -12.79 -21.93 -7.37
C GLU A 59 -11.87 -20.78 -6.98
N ILE A 60 -12.11 -19.61 -7.57
CA ILE A 60 -11.36 -18.40 -7.26
C ILE A 60 -12.30 -17.50 -6.47
N ASP A 61 -12.03 -17.39 -5.17
CA ASP A 61 -12.72 -16.40 -4.35
C ASP A 61 -12.06 -15.04 -4.58
N LEU A 62 -12.79 -14.15 -5.25
CA LEU A 62 -12.31 -12.83 -5.61
C LEU A 62 -12.09 -11.96 -4.37
N LYS A 63 -12.67 -12.32 -3.21
CA LYS A 63 -12.44 -11.65 -1.91
C LYS A 63 -11.02 -11.88 -1.39
N PHE A 64 -10.39 -12.99 -1.72
CA PHE A 64 -9.03 -13.31 -1.26
C PHE A 64 -7.93 -12.84 -2.22
N ILE A 65 -8.29 -12.14 -3.29
CA ILE A 65 -7.29 -11.59 -4.22
C ILE A 65 -6.71 -10.33 -3.63
N LYS A 66 -5.49 -10.51 -3.11
CA LYS A 66 -4.70 -9.41 -2.58
C LYS A 66 -4.22 -8.54 -3.72
N GLN A 67 -4.60 -7.26 -3.67
CA GLN A 67 -4.25 -6.25 -4.66
C GLN A 67 -3.19 -5.28 -4.15
N ILE A 68 -3.03 -5.22 -2.82
CA ILE A 68 -2.17 -4.27 -2.15
C ILE A 68 -1.24 -4.99 -1.17
N ASN A 69 0.04 -4.64 -1.18
CA ASN A 69 0.94 -4.90 -0.07
C ASN A 69 1.06 -3.62 0.76
N ILE A 70 0.60 -3.65 2.00
CA ILE A 70 0.70 -2.52 2.93
C ILE A 70 1.92 -2.74 3.81
N VAL A 71 2.82 -1.76 3.85
CA VAL A 71 3.95 -1.72 4.78
C VAL A 71 3.76 -0.52 5.70
N TYR A 72 3.51 -0.81 6.97
CA TYR A 72 3.39 0.19 8.03
C TYR A 72 4.65 0.17 8.89
N PHE A 73 5.42 1.26 8.83
CA PHE A 73 6.61 1.43 9.65
C PHE A 73 6.29 2.16 10.97
N ILE A 74 6.63 1.55 12.09
CA ILE A 74 6.38 2.11 13.42
C ILE A 74 7.71 2.39 14.11
N TRP A 75 8.01 3.65 14.38
CA TRP A 75 9.08 4.01 15.30
C TRP A 75 8.50 4.33 16.68
N ILE A 76 8.99 3.65 17.71
CA ILE A 76 8.54 3.81 19.08
C ILE A 76 9.42 4.81 19.81
N ASN A 77 8.85 5.95 20.15
CA ASN A 77 9.42 6.88 21.11
C ASN A 77 8.75 6.67 22.47
N THR A 78 9.45 6.04 23.42
CA THR A 78 8.91 5.69 24.74
C THR A 78 8.59 6.90 25.62
N LYS A 79 9.09 8.09 25.25
CA LYS A 79 8.76 9.36 25.91
C LYS A 79 7.47 9.99 25.38
N LYS A 80 6.84 9.37 24.39
CA LYS A 80 5.63 9.88 23.72
C LYS A 80 4.51 8.86 23.85
N GLN A 81 3.30 9.31 23.56
CA GLN A 81 2.06 8.54 23.63
C GLN A 81 1.89 7.63 22.41
N TYR A 82 2.88 6.77 22.17
CA TYR A 82 2.99 5.98 20.95
C TYR A 82 1.78 5.06 20.73
N ASN A 83 1.16 4.58 21.81
CA ASN A 83 -0.02 3.71 21.74
C ASN A 83 -1.19 4.39 21.03
N PHE A 84 -1.47 5.68 21.29
CA PHE A 84 -2.60 6.37 20.68
C PHE A 84 -2.41 6.60 19.19
N ILE A 85 -1.18 6.84 18.74
CA ILE A 85 -0.86 6.99 17.33
C ILE A 85 -1.04 5.65 16.61
N ILE A 86 -0.44 4.58 17.15
CA ILE A 86 -0.57 3.23 16.57
C ILE A 86 -2.04 2.81 16.54
N ASP A 87 -2.75 2.97 17.65
CA ASP A 87 -4.14 2.54 17.79
C ASP A 87 -5.06 3.25 16.79
N GLY A 88 -4.95 4.57 16.68
CA GLY A 88 -5.78 5.31 15.72
C GLY A 88 -5.39 5.09 14.26
N GLN A 89 -4.10 4.91 13.94
CA GLN A 89 -3.69 4.57 12.57
C GLN A 89 -4.18 3.18 12.17
N LEU A 90 -4.18 2.20 13.09
CA LEU A 90 -4.79 0.89 12.88
C LEU A 90 -6.32 0.99 12.74
N ASP A 91 -6.98 1.85 13.52
CA ASP A 91 -8.42 2.11 13.35
C ASP A 91 -8.75 2.66 11.97
N ASP A 92 -7.94 3.57 11.44
CA ASP A 92 -8.14 4.12 10.10
C ASP A 92 -8.03 3.02 9.03
N LEU A 93 -7.05 2.12 9.16
CA LEU A 93 -6.92 0.94 8.29
C LEU A 93 -8.14 0.01 8.37
N ILE A 94 -8.56 -0.35 9.59
CA ILE A 94 -9.69 -1.26 9.81
C ILE A 94 -10.98 -0.64 9.25
N LYS A 95 -11.29 0.60 9.59
CA LYS A 95 -12.51 1.31 9.14
C LYS A 95 -12.56 1.47 7.63
N SER A 96 -11.41 1.62 6.97
CA SER A 96 -11.36 1.71 5.51
C SER A 96 -11.71 0.39 4.79
N ASN A 97 -11.62 -0.75 5.48
CA ASN A 97 -11.67 -2.10 4.89
C ASN A 97 -10.57 -2.38 3.86
N ILE A 98 -9.47 -1.60 3.85
CA ILE A 98 -8.35 -1.87 2.94
C ILE A 98 -7.66 -3.21 3.27
N LEU A 99 -7.73 -3.63 4.54
CA LEU A 99 -7.07 -4.86 5.02
C LEU A 99 -7.60 -6.13 4.33
N ASP A 100 -8.88 -6.17 3.98
CA ASP A 100 -9.53 -7.32 3.32
C ASP A 100 -8.82 -7.71 2.02
N ILE A 101 -8.37 -6.70 1.26
CA ILE A 101 -7.73 -6.88 -0.05
C ILE A 101 -6.21 -6.73 -0.01
N SER A 102 -5.62 -6.72 1.18
CA SER A 102 -4.18 -6.49 1.33
C SER A 102 -3.44 -7.60 2.06
N ASN A 103 -2.15 -7.74 1.75
CA ASN A 103 -1.19 -8.34 2.67
C ASN A 103 -0.64 -7.23 3.56
N PHE A 104 -0.69 -7.42 4.88
CA PHE A 104 -0.30 -6.37 5.83
C PHE A 104 1.01 -6.71 6.54
N TYR A 105 2.01 -5.84 6.39
CA TYR A 105 3.33 -5.97 7.00
C TYR A 105 3.58 -4.79 7.94
N ILE A 106 4.02 -5.10 9.15
CA ILE A 106 4.30 -4.12 10.21
C ILE A 106 5.78 -4.25 10.57
N GLU A 107 6.54 -3.21 10.30
CA GLU A 107 7.96 -3.10 10.67
C GLU A 107 8.12 -2.13 11.83
N ILE A 108 8.53 -2.64 12.99
CA ILE A 108 8.63 -1.85 14.21
C ILE A 108 10.10 -1.63 14.55
N CYS A 109 10.42 -0.41 14.94
CA CYS A 109 11.68 -0.01 15.54
C CYS A 109 11.42 0.44 16.98
N CYS A 110 11.87 -0.36 17.96
CA CYS A 110 11.71 -0.08 19.38
C CYS A 110 12.99 -0.44 20.14
N GLU A 111 13.71 0.56 20.60
CA GLU A 111 14.98 0.37 21.33
C GLU A 111 14.78 -0.24 22.73
N ASP A 112 13.60 -0.07 23.33
CA ASP A 112 13.25 -0.68 24.60
C ASP A 112 12.68 -2.10 24.41
N ILE A 113 13.57 -3.08 24.55
CA ILE A 113 13.26 -4.52 24.38
C ILE A 113 12.12 -4.97 25.31
N LYS A 114 11.99 -4.37 26.50
CA LYS A 114 10.95 -4.76 27.47
C LYS A 114 9.53 -4.46 26.98
N LEU A 115 9.39 -3.56 26.01
CA LEU A 115 8.10 -3.20 25.43
C LEU A 115 7.70 -4.07 24.24
N HIS A 116 8.60 -4.90 23.70
CA HIS A 116 8.36 -5.65 22.47
C HIS A 116 7.11 -6.53 22.55
N ASP A 117 6.97 -7.31 23.62
CA ASP A 117 5.83 -8.21 23.78
C ASP A 117 4.52 -7.45 23.99
N LYS A 118 4.55 -6.38 24.79
CA LYS A 118 3.40 -5.51 25.01
C LYS A 118 2.90 -4.88 23.69
N ILE A 119 3.82 -4.43 22.83
CA ILE A 119 3.48 -3.85 21.53
C ILE A 119 2.87 -4.92 20.61
N LYS A 120 3.47 -6.11 20.54
CA LYS A 120 2.93 -7.24 19.76
C LYS A 120 1.54 -7.62 20.22
N GLU A 121 1.32 -7.73 21.52
CA GLU A 121 0.02 -8.05 22.11
C GLU A 121 -1.03 -6.98 21.77
N THR A 122 -0.67 -5.70 21.89
CA THR A 122 -1.54 -4.57 21.53
C THR A 122 -2.00 -4.68 20.07
N ILE A 123 -1.06 -4.87 19.14
CA ILE A 123 -1.35 -5.00 17.70
C ILE A 123 -2.19 -6.26 17.44
N LYS A 124 -1.84 -7.38 18.09
CA LYS A 124 -2.57 -8.64 17.96
C LYS A 124 -4.04 -8.51 18.37
N ASN A 125 -4.30 -7.86 19.50
CA ASN A 125 -5.65 -7.65 19.99
C ASN A 125 -6.47 -6.73 19.06
N LYS A 126 -5.82 -5.75 18.43
CA LYS A 126 -6.47 -4.85 17.46
C LYS A 126 -6.78 -5.54 16.13
N LEU A 127 -5.90 -6.44 15.69
CA LEU A 127 -5.97 -7.10 14.38
C LEU A 127 -6.43 -8.56 14.45
N LEU A 128 -7.23 -8.95 15.46
CA LEU A 128 -7.65 -10.34 15.69
C LEU A 128 -8.29 -11.03 14.46
N ASN A 129 -8.93 -10.25 13.59
CA ASN A 129 -9.66 -10.76 12.42
C ASN A 129 -8.88 -10.62 11.10
N TYR A 130 -7.62 -10.22 11.15
CA TYR A 130 -6.81 -9.93 9.97
C TYR A 130 -5.49 -10.70 9.98
N ASP A 131 -5.08 -11.16 8.81
CA ASP A 131 -3.74 -11.70 8.62
C ASP A 131 -2.72 -10.55 8.51
N TYR A 132 -1.65 -10.64 9.29
CA TYR A 132 -0.55 -9.67 9.25
C TYR A 132 0.79 -10.31 9.60
N HIS A 133 1.86 -9.65 9.19
CA HIS A 133 3.22 -10.00 9.57
C HIS A 133 3.82 -8.87 10.40
N ILE A 134 4.44 -9.24 11.52
CA ILE A 134 5.10 -8.27 12.41
C ILE A 134 6.57 -8.62 12.57
N ASN A 135 7.42 -7.62 12.42
CA ASN A 135 8.84 -7.70 12.74
C ASN A 135 9.21 -6.54 13.67
N ILE A 136 10.04 -6.80 14.68
CA ILE A 136 10.50 -5.78 15.63
C ILE A 136 12.02 -5.76 15.64
N ASN A 137 12.56 -4.55 15.50
CA ASN A 137 13.98 -4.27 15.49
C ASN A 137 14.33 -3.40 16.71
N SER A 138 15.45 -3.71 17.37
CA SER A 138 15.91 -3.00 18.57
C SER A 138 16.93 -1.90 18.30
N ILE A 139 17.37 -1.73 17.05
CA ILE A 139 18.36 -0.73 16.65
C ILE A 139 17.69 0.32 15.79
N ASN A 140 17.78 1.58 16.18
CA ASN A 140 17.22 2.67 15.38
C ASN A 140 18.01 2.88 14.09
N LYS A 141 17.35 2.64 12.96
CA LYS A 141 17.87 2.89 11.61
C LYS A 141 16.91 3.79 10.81
N TYR A 142 16.20 4.68 11.51
CA TYR A 142 15.13 5.48 10.96
C TYR A 142 14.13 4.58 10.20
N GLU A 143 13.66 5.02 9.04
CA GLU A 143 12.69 4.32 8.21
C GLU A 143 13.28 3.15 7.38
N TYR A 144 14.56 2.81 7.55
CA TYR A 144 15.22 1.75 6.79
C TYR A 144 14.42 0.45 6.74
N TYR A 145 13.91 -0.02 7.87
CA TYR A 145 13.24 -1.33 7.95
C TYR A 145 11.96 -1.36 7.10
N GLY A 146 11.15 -0.31 7.17
CA GLY A 146 9.94 -0.19 6.36
C GLY A 146 10.26 -0.06 4.87
N ILE A 147 11.18 0.82 4.51
CA ILE A 147 11.60 1.04 3.12
C ILE A 147 12.32 -0.19 2.52
N LYS A 148 13.07 -0.93 3.34
CA LYS A 148 13.67 -2.19 2.92
C LYS A 148 12.61 -3.27 2.69
N LYS A 149 11.62 -3.37 3.59
CA LYS A 149 10.53 -4.33 3.44
C LYS A 149 9.75 -4.11 2.15
N ILE A 150 9.33 -2.88 1.86
CA ILE A 150 8.56 -2.59 0.65
C ILE A 150 9.35 -2.92 -0.62
N TYR A 151 10.66 -2.62 -0.64
CA TYR A 151 11.54 -2.97 -1.76
C TYR A 151 11.68 -4.49 -1.94
N ASP A 152 11.94 -5.22 -0.85
CA ASP A 152 12.13 -6.67 -0.89
C ASP A 152 10.85 -7.42 -1.29
N LEU A 153 9.68 -6.91 -0.89
CA LEU A 153 8.39 -7.44 -1.35
C LEU A 153 8.18 -7.14 -2.84
N ALA A 154 8.44 -5.92 -3.31
CA ALA A 154 8.29 -5.55 -4.71
C ALA A 154 9.19 -6.37 -5.66
N LEU A 155 10.37 -6.79 -5.21
CA LEU A 155 11.21 -7.72 -5.98
C LEU A 155 10.56 -9.10 -6.18
N LYS A 156 9.75 -9.55 -5.23
CA LYS A 156 9.06 -10.86 -5.27
C LYS A 156 7.71 -10.77 -5.98
N GLU A 157 6.98 -9.68 -5.75
CA GLU A 157 5.62 -9.45 -6.22
C GLU A 157 5.53 -8.09 -6.92
N PRO A 158 6.19 -7.92 -8.09
CA PRO A 158 6.26 -6.64 -8.78
C PRO A 158 4.91 -6.19 -9.35
N ASP A 159 3.98 -7.12 -9.56
CA ASP A 159 2.67 -6.82 -10.17
C ASP A 159 1.66 -6.21 -9.19
N LEU A 160 1.97 -6.19 -7.89
CA LEU A 160 1.10 -5.62 -6.86
C LEU A 160 1.28 -4.10 -6.72
N ILE A 161 0.27 -3.46 -6.15
CA ILE A 161 0.35 -2.08 -5.67
C ILE A 161 0.84 -2.11 -4.23
N TYR A 162 1.65 -1.13 -3.86
CA TYR A 162 2.19 -1.02 -2.53
C TYR A 162 1.72 0.26 -1.88
N LEU A 163 1.34 0.18 -0.61
CA LEU A 163 1.07 1.31 0.26
C LEU A 163 2.18 1.37 1.32
N TYR A 164 2.87 2.50 1.42
CA TYR A 164 3.80 2.78 2.50
C TYR A 164 3.30 3.96 3.32
N PHE A 165 3.36 3.81 4.62
CA PHE A 165 3.22 4.91 5.56
C PHE A 165 3.92 4.57 6.88
N HIS A 166 4.11 5.58 7.72
CA HIS A 166 4.79 5.40 8.98
C HIS A 166 4.10 6.11 10.15
N SER A 167 4.51 5.80 11.37
CA SER A 167 4.01 6.42 12.61
C SER A 167 4.50 7.87 12.75
N LYS A 168 4.02 8.76 11.87
CA LYS A 168 4.25 10.21 11.96
C LYS A 168 3.66 10.74 13.28
N GLY A 169 4.22 11.84 13.80
CA GLY A 169 3.79 12.44 15.08
C GLY A 169 4.59 12.01 16.31
N MET A 170 5.61 11.17 16.15
CA MET A 170 6.42 10.65 17.28
C MET A 170 7.59 11.55 17.74
N THR A 171 7.89 12.66 17.05
CA THR A 171 9.05 13.53 17.37
C THR A 171 8.64 14.82 18.12
N ASP A 172 7.88 15.71 17.49
CA ASP A 172 7.90 17.14 17.90
C ASP A 172 6.55 17.80 18.13
N PHE A 173 5.46 17.05 18.05
CA PHE A 173 4.14 17.61 18.35
C PHE A 173 3.59 17.02 19.66
N TYR A 174 2.82 17.86 20.38
CA TYR A 174 1.84 17.51 21.42
C TYR A 174 2.23 17.86 22.86
N ASP A 175 1.72 19.03 23.27
CA ASP A 175 1.31 19.37 24.64
C ASP A 175 -0.03 18.69 25.02
N ASN A 176 -0.72 18.02 24.08
CA ASN A 176 -1.96 17.28 24.35
C ASN A 176 -1.67 15.81 24.60
N ILE A 177 -1.80 15.41 25.87
CA ILE A 177 -1.35 14.10 26.39
C ILE A 177 -2.27 12.93 25.95
N ASN A 178 -3.46 13.20 25.40
CA ASN A 178 -4.50 12.17 25.25
C ASN A 178 -5.10 12.01 23.83
N THR A 179 -4.54 12.64 22.79
CA THR A 179 -5.12 12.53 21.43
C THR A 179 -4.04 12.45 20.35
N ARG A 180 -4.40 11.85 19.22
CA ARG A 180 -3.71 12.11 17.93
C ARG A 180 -3.86 13.59 17.60
N HIS A 181 -3.07 14.10 16.66
CA HIS A 181 -3.38 15.42 16.13
C HIS A 181 -3.70 15.47 14.68
N LYS A 182 -4.47 16.51 14.38
CA LYS A 182 -5.25 16.69 13.17
C LYS A 182 -4.46 16.44 11.90
N TYR A 183 -3.23 16.98 11.75
CA TYR A 183 -2.43 16.69 10.54
C TYR A 183 -2.13 15.19 10.36
N GLU A 184 -1.85 14.45 11.45
CA GLU A 184 -1.48 13.03 11.36
C GLU A 184 -2.73 12.19 11.08
N GLU A 185 -3.83 12.50 11.76
CA GLU A 185 -5.14 11.91 11.49
C GLU A 185 -5.56 12.15 10.03
N TYR A 186 -5.44 13.39 9.55
CA TYR A 186 -5.72 13.76 8.18
C TYR A 186 -4.88 12.95 7.19
N LEU A 187 -3.56 12.86 7.41
CA LEU A 187 -2.66 12.13 6.52
C LEU A 187 -3.02 10.66 6.43
N THR A 188 -3.16 9.98 7.57
CA THR A 188 -3.47 8.55 7.59
C THR A 188 -4.85 8.29 7.02
N TYR A 189 -5.89 8.98 7.53
CA TYR A 189 -7.27 8.82 7.10
C TYR A 189 -7.42 9.00 5.59
N ASN A 190 -6.88 10.08 5.03
CA ASN A 190 -7.06 10.37 3.61
C ASN A 190 -6.21 9.45 2.71
N THR A 191 -5.06 8.98 3.20
CA THR A 191 -4.23 8.01 2.48
C THR A 191 -4.95 6.66 2.40
N VAL A 192 -5.52 6.16 3.50
CA VAL A 192 -6.12 4.82 3.54
C VAL A 192 -7.54 4.81 2.98
N ASN A 193 -8.41 5.77 3.31
CA ASN A 193 -9.82 5.74 2.87
C ASN A 193 -10.01 5.97 1.38
N ASN A 194 -9.03 6.57 0.69
CA ASN A 194 -9.09 6.79 -0.76
C ASN A 194 -8.50 5.63 -1.57
N TYR A 195 -8.17 4.48 -0.98
CA TYR A 195 -7.46 3.40 -1.67
C TYR A 195 -8.19 2.93 -2.94
N LYS A 196 -9.53 2.87 -2.94
CA LYS A 196 -10.31 2.44 -4.13
C LYS A 196 -10.08 3.37 -5.32
N ASN A 197 -10.01 4.67 -5.08
CA ASN A 197 -9.72 5.66 -6.12
C ASN A 197 -8.29 5.51 -6.62
N VAL A 198 -7.33 5.22 -5.72
CA VAL A 198 -5.94 4.95 -6.07
C VAL A 198 -5.80 3.68 -6.92
N LEU A 199 -6.49 2.60 -6.55
CA LEU A 199 -6.52 1.36 -7.34
C LEU A 199 -7.06 1.62 -8.75
N ASN A 200 -8.17 2.37 -8.87
CA ASN A 200 -8.73 2.75 -10.15
C ASN A 200 -7.74 3.61 -10.96
N LEU A 201 -7.09 4.59 -10.31
CA LEU A 201 -6.08 5.43 -10.94
C LEU A 201 -4.98 4.59 -11.60
N PHE A 202 -4.41 3.61 -10.90
CA PHE A 202 -3.37 2.75 -11.45
C PHE A 202 -3.87 1.78 -12.54
N ASN A 203 -5.10 1.28 -12.40
CA ASN A 203 -5.71 0.37 -13.38
C ASN A 203 -5.99 1.07 -14.73
N TYR A 204 -6.44 2.33 -14.70
CA TYR A 204 -6.79 3.08 -15.90
C TYR A 204 -5.66 3.93 -16.46
N ASN A 205 -4.60 4.18 -15.68
CA ASN A 205 -3.44 4.96 -16.12
C ASN A 205 -2.16 4.15 -15.96
N THR A 206 -1.78 3.48 -17.05
CA THR A 206 -0.56 2.65 -17.10
C THR A 206 0.71 3.45 -16.82
N ASN A 207 0.73 4.73 -17.19
CA ASN A 207 1.89 5.61 -17.02
C ASN A 207 2.16 6.03 -15.58
N ILE A 208 1.14 6.10 -14.71
CA ILE A 208 1.33 6.55 -13.32
C ILE A 208 2.10 5.48 -12.56
N THR A 209 3.24 5.88 -11.97
CA THR A 209 4.14 4.97 -11.25
C THR A 209 3.89 4.95 -9.76
N HIS A 210 3.60 6.11 -9.18
CA HIS A 210 3.28 6.27 -7.78
C HIS A 210 2.45 7.55 -7.55
N THR A 211 1.88 7.66 -6.35
CA THR A 211 0.94 8.73 -6.01
C THR A 211 0.92 8.98 -4.50
N GLY A 212 0.55 10.19 -4.13
CA GLY A 212 0.38 10.61 -2.74
C GLY A 212 -0.20 12.01 -2.66
N PHE A 213 -0.51 12.48 -1.45
CA PHE A 213 -1.13 13.80 -1.26
C PHE A 213 -0.21 14.95 -1.64
N PHE A 214 1.08 14.81 -1.31
CA PHE A 214 2.03 15.90 -1.43
C PHE A 214 3.27 15.50 -2.23
N PRO A 215 3.17 15.32 -3.57
CA PRO A 215 4.33 15.12 -4.41
C PRO A 215 5.32 16.28 -4.28
N SER A 216 6.61 15.96 -4.19
CA SER A 216 7.71 16.91 -4.04
C SER A 216 8.08 17.57 -5.36
N ASN A 217 8.38 18.87 -5.32
CA ASN A 217 8.90 19.62 -6.46
C ASN A 217 10.41 19.42 -6.73
N TYR A 218 11.11 18.62 -5.90
CA TYR A 218 12.55 18.37 -6.06
C TYR A 218 12.85 17.07 -6.83
N GLU A 219 12.53 15.92 -6.24
CA GLU A 219 12.97 14.61 -6.75
C GLU A 219 11.81 13.62 -6.89
N ASN A 220 10.60 14.11 -7.18
CA ASN A 220 9.39 13.31 -7.41
C ASN A 220 8.92 12.42 -6.26
N PHE A 221 9.61 12.36 -5.11
CA PHE A 221 9.13 11.63 -3.94
C PHE A 221 7.85 12.26 -3.37
N ILE A 222 7.18 11.55 -2.46
CA ILE A 222 6.02 12.08 -1.74
C ILE A 222 6.46 12.56 -0.35
N TRP A 223 6.20 13.82 -0.03
CA TRP A 223 6.48 14.36 1.30
C TRP A 223 5.82 13.53 2.39
N LEU A 224 6.50 13.43 3.54
CA LEU A 224 6.04 12.73 4.73
C LEU A 224 5.97 11.20 4.58
N ASN A 225 6.34 10.64 3.42
CA ASN A 225 6.36 9.20 3.17
C ASN A 225 4.99 8.48 3.33
N PHE A 226 3.90 9.12 2.92
CA PHE A 226 2.58 8.49 2.79
C PHE A 226 2.28 8.33 1.30
N PHE A 227 2.57 7.17 0.72
CA PHE A 227 2.47 6.98 -0.73
C PHE A 227 1.97 5.61 -1.14
N TYR A 228 1.40 5.57 -2.34
CA TYR A 228 1.18 4.33 -3.08
C TYR A 228 2.11 4.25 -4.28
N ALA A 229 2.60 3.07 -4.62
CA ALA A 229 3.46 2.85 -5.78
C ALA A 229 3.22 1.48 -6.42
N LYS A 230 3.42 1.37 -7.73
CA LYS A 230 3.44 0.07 -8.42
C LYS A 230 4.70 -0.69 -8.03
N GLY A 231 4.61 -2.00 -7.77
CA GLY A 231 5.77 -2.84 -7.50
C GLY A 231 6.81 -2.77 -8.63
N THR A 232 6.34 -2.81 -9.89
CA THR A 232 7.16 -2.63 -11.10
C THR A 232 7.92 -1.30 -11.15
N TYR A 233 7.43 -0.26 -10.46
CA TYR A 233 8.19 0.98 -10.28
C TYR A 233 9.20 0.84 -9.14
N ILE A 234 8.78 0.31 -7.99
CA ILE A 234 9.63 0.13 -6.80
C ILE A 234 10.89 -0.68 -7.11
N VAL A 235 10.80 -1.73 -7.93
CA VAL A 235 11.97 -2.54 -8.32
C VAL A 235 13.04 -1.73 -9.07
N THR A 236 12.66 -0.59 -9.65
CA THR A 236 13.59 0.33 -10.33
C THR A 236 14.23 1.35 -9.39
N CYS A 237 13.70 1.53 -8.18
CA CYS A 237 14.29 2.37 -7.15
C CYS A 237 15.64 1.80 -6.70
N LYS A 238 16.48 2.66 -6.11
CA LYS A 238 17.75 2.21 -5.52
C LYS A 238 17.47 1.22 -4.39
N ASN A 239 18.24 0.13 -4.31
CA ASN A 239 18.18 -0.77 -3.16
C ASN A 239 18.45 0.03 -1.88
N PRO A 240 17.54 0.01 -0.88
CA PRO A 240 17.71 0.76 0.36
C PRO A 240 18.99 0.33 1.09
N ILE A 241 19.73 1.32 1.59
CA ILE A 241 20.92 1.10 2.42
C ILE A 241 20.70 1.64 3.84
N VAL A 242 21.46 1.10 4.79
CA VAL A 242 21.56 1.69 6.13
C VAL A 242 22.45 2.93 6.02
N THR A 243 21.97 4.08 6.46
CA THR A 243 22.70 5.36 6.41
C THR A 243 22.37 6.20 7.65
N THR A 244 23.26 7.14 7.97
CA THR A 244 23.05 8.15 9.01
C THR A 244 22.22 9.34 8.52
N ASP A 245 22.08 9.51 7.20
CA ASP A 245 21.22 10.55 6.63
C ASP A 245 19.75 10.12 6.71
N ARG A 246 19.02 10.65 7.69
CA ARG A 246 17.59 10.35 7.85
C ARG A 246 16.74 10.79 6.65
N TYR A 247 17.16 11.84 5.92
CA TYR A 247 16.41 12.39 4.78
C TYR A 247 16.54 11.51 3.53
N TYR A 248 17.50 10.58 3.51
CA TYR A 248 17.62 9.57 2.46
C TYR A 248 16.30 8.80 2.27
N TYR A 249 15.66 8.39 3.36
CA TYR A 249 14.44 7.58 3.31
C TYR A 249 13.22 8.39 2.85
N GLU A 250 13.16 9.69 3.16
CA GLU A 250 12.10 10.60 2.67
C GLU A 250 12.13 10.76 1.15
N LYS A 251 13.32 10.76 0.57
CA LYS A 251 13.51 10.93 -0.88
C LYS A 251 13.51 9.60 -1.64
N TRP A 252 13.55 8.47 -0.93
CA TRP A 252 13.84 7.17 -1.52
C TRP A 252 12.89 6.77 -2.64
N CYS A 253 11.58 6.98 -2.45
CA CYS A 253 10.58 6.63 -3.45
C CYS A 253 10.68 7.45 -4.74
N GLY A 254 11.43 8.56 -4.73
CA GLY A 254 11.76 9.37 -5.90
C GLY A 254 12.92 8.85 -6.75
N THR A 255 13.64 7.82 -6.28
CA THR A 255 14.87 7.32 -6.95
C THR A 255 14.60 6.35 -8.11
N GLY A 256 13.35 5.98 -8.35
CA GLY A 256 12.96 5.06 -9.42
C GLY A 256 13.08 5.66 -10.82
N LYS A 257 13.08 4.80 -11.83
CA LYS A 257 13.16 5.17 -13.25
C LYS A 257 11.77 5.40 -13.83
N ASN A 258 11.69 6.15 -14.94
CA ASN A 258 10.45 6.43 -15.68
C ASN A 258 9.32 6.99 -14.80
N CYS A 259 9.70 7.88 -13.89
CA CYS A 259 8.85 8.40 -12.85
C CYS A 259 7.71 9.28 -13.39
N CYS A 260 6.48 8.92 -13.03
CA CYS A 260 5.28 9.71 -13.27
C CYS A 260 4.43 9.68 -12.00
N VAL A 261 4.25 10.86 -11.39
CA VAL A 261 3.69 11.01 -10.05
C VAL A 261 2.36 11.73 -10.12
N TYR A 262 1.38 11.16 -9.42
CA TYR A 262 0.07 11.77 -9.30
C TYR A 262 -0.12 12.41 -7.93
N ASN A 263 -0.77 13.57 -7.93
CA ASN A 263 -1.12 14.33 -6.74
C ASN A 263 -2.56 14.02 -6.34
N LEU A 264 -2.74 13.31 -5.22
CA LEU A 264 -4.07 12.96 -4.70
C LEU A 264 -4.82 14.15 -4.12
N TYR A 265 -4.13 15.13 -3.55
CA TYR A 265 -4.77 16.31 -2.95
C TYR A 265 -5.42 17.22 -3.99
N LYS A 266 -4.77 17.40 -5.15
CA LYS A 266 -5.27 18.24 -6.26
C LYS A 266 -5.83 17.47 -7.45
N ASN A 267 -5.80 16.14 -7.41
CA ASN A 267 -6.27 15.29 -8.50
C ASN A 267 -5.59 15.63 -9.84
N SER A 268 -4.23 15.72 -9.85
CA SER A 268 -3.45 16.23 -10.98
C SER A 268 -2.06 15.61 -11.10
N LEU A 269 -1.49 15.58 -12.31
CA LEU A 269 -0.10 15.17 -12.57
C LEU A 269 0.92 16.32 -12.45
N ASN A 270 0.46 17.57 -12.51
CA ASN A 270 1.34 18.72 -12.72
C ASN A 270 1.63 19.51 -11.44
N ILE A 271 0.96 19.19 -10.34
CA ILE A 271 1.06 19.98 -9.10
C ILE A 271 1.96 19.26 -8.11
N LYS A 272 2.99 19.98 -7.66
CA LYS A 272 3.99 19.54 -6.70
C LYS A 272 4.21 20.62 -5.65
N TYR A 273 4.78 20.23 -4.51
CA TYR A 273 4.94 21.09 -3.34
C TYR A 273 6.37 21.13 -2.84
N SER A 274 6.75 22.26 -2.27
CA SER A 274 7.82 22.39 -1.28
C SER A 274 7.31 21.99 0.11
N ILE A 275 8.20 21.72 1.05
CA ILE A 275 7.83 21.38 2.43
C ILE A 275 7.03 22.50 3.12
N ASP A 276 7.37 23.77 2.85
CA ASP A 276 6.67 24.93 3.43
C ASP A 276 5.21 25.00 2.96
N GLN A 277 4.96 24.70 1.68
CA GLN A 277 3.60 24.63 1.14
C GLN A 277 2.80 23.49 1.79
N VAL A 278 3.43 22.33 2.01
CA VAL A 278 2.79 21.21 2.73
C VAL A 278 2.43 21.62 4.16
N GLY A 279 3.35 22.28 4.88
CA GLY A 279 3.08 22.79 6.22
C GLY A 279 1.92 23.79 6.26
N ASN A 280 1.85 24.71 5.30
CA ASN A 280 0.74 25.66 5.19
C ASN A 280 -0.59 24.98 4.89
N ILE A 281 -0.62 23.94 4.05
CA ILE A 281 -1.85 23.18 3.77
C ILE A 281 -2.32 22.47 5.05
N LEU A 282 -1.43 21.72 5.69
CA LEU A 282 -1.77 20.91 6.88
C LEU A 282 -2.13 21.73 8.13
N ASN A 283 -1.79 23.02 8.15
CA ASN A 283 -2.19 23.93 9.23
C ASN A 283 -3.54 24.60 8.98
N ASN A 284 -4.03 24.61 7.73
CA ASN A 284 -5.27 25.28 7.33
C ASN A 284 -6.43 24.32 7.07
N ASP A 285 -6.15 23.04 6.82
CA ASP A 285 -7.13 21.94 6.70
C ASP A 285 -7.39 21.27 8.07
#